data_AF-A0A3B8WNJ1-F1
#
_entry.id   AF-A0A3B8WNJ1-F1
#
_cell.length_a   1.000
_cell.length_b   1.000
_cell.length_c   1.000
_cell.angle_alpha   90.00
_cell.angle_beta   90.00
_cell.angle_gamma   90.00
#
_symmetry.space_group_name_H-M   'P 1'
#
loop_
_entity.id
_entity.type
_entity.pdbx_description
1 polymer ?
#
loop_
_entity_poly.entity_id
_entity_poly.type
_entity_poly.pdbx_seq_one_letter_code
_entity_poly.pdbx_strand_id
1 'polypeptide(L)'
;GQGYTWDTQNREQDVKSATDAWEVAASMLSDDSYDLVLLDELNIALKYDYIDLDRVLDDLQARPEMQHVVVTGRGAPQELIDLADTVTEMGVVKHAFKDQGIKAQKGVEL
;
A
#
# COMPACT_ATOMS: atom_id res chain seq x y z
N GLY A 1 -4.08 10.16 -4.07
CA GLY A 1 -2.87 10.47 -3.29
C GLY A 1 -2.34 11.84 -3.68
N GLN A 2 -1.62 12.52 -2.79
CA GLN A 2 -1.08 13.88 -3.06
C GLN A 2 0.15 13.90 -3.97
N GLY A 3 0.60 12.76 -4.52
CA GLY A 3 1.81 12.68 -5.33
C GLY A 3 3.06 12.80 -4.46
N TYR A 4 3.92 11.79 -4.50
CA TYR A 4 5.19 11.83 -3.77
C TYR A 4 6.16 12.77 -4.49
N THR A 5 6.40 13.96 -3.94
CA THR A 5 7.56 14.78 -4.30
C THR A 5 8.73 14.38 -3.41
N TRP A 6 9.86 14.02 -4.02
CA TRP A 6 11.12 13.66 -3.36
C TRP A 6 11.76 14.79 -2.51
N ASP A 7 11.06 15.92 -2.34
CA ASP A 7 11.61 17.20 -1.88
C ASP A 7 10.87 17.80 -0.67
N THR A 8 10.32 16.96 0.23
CA THR A 8 9.76 17.46 1.50
C THR A 8 10.08 16.55 2.68
N GLN A 9 10.99 17.06 3.51
CA GLN A 9 11.40 16.59 4.83
C GLN A 9 10.32 16.88 5.89
N ASN A 10 9.12 16.31 5.78
CA ASN A 10 8.12 16.44 6.84
C ASN A 10 7.46 15.11 7.19
N ARG A 11 8.18 14.30 7.98
CA ARG A 11 7.70 13.02 8.50
C ARG A 11 6.37 13.15 9.24
N GLU A 12 6.16 14.23 9.99
CA GLU A 12 4.89 14.43 10.72
C GLU A 12 3.72 14.56 9.76
N GLN A 13 3.91 15.29 8.65
CA GLN A 13 2.89 15.41 7.61
C GLN A 13 2.64 14.09 6.88
N ASP A 14 3.68 13.31 6.62
CA ASP A 14 3.56 11.98 6.01
C ASP A 14 2.78 11.02 6.92
N VAL A 15 3.15 10.95 8.20
CA VAL A 15 2.44 10.15 9.23
C VAL A 15 0.97 10.57 9.30
N LYS A 16 0.71 11.88 9.34
CA LYS A 16 -0.66 12.39 9.37
C LYS A 16 -1.44 11.97 8.12
N SER A 17 -0.86 12.16 6.95
CA SER A 17 -1.52 11.83 5.68
C SER A 17 -1.79 10.34 5.54
N ALA A 18 -0.83 9.50 5.98
CA ALA A 18 -0.98 8.06 5.99
C ALA A 18 -2.06 7.62 6.99
N THR A 19 -2.08 8.21 8.20
CA THR A 19 -3.11 7.95 9.21
C THR A 19 -4.51 8.34 8.71
N ASP A 20 -4.66 9.56 8.15
CA ASP A 20 -5.94 10.02 7.59
C ASP A 20 -6.42 9.09 6.45
N ALA A 21 -5.51 8.64 5.59
CA ALA A 21 -5.84 7.67 4.53
C ALA A 21 -6.21 6.29 5.10
N TRP A 22 -5.55 5.86 6.17
CA TRP A 22 -5.86 4.61 6.85
C TRP A 22 -7.24 4.62 7.50
N GLU A 23 -7.69 5.74 8.07
CA GLU A 23 -9.07 5.83 8.61
C GLU A 23 -10.13 5.56 7.53
N VAL A 24 -9.90 6.03 6.30
CA VAL A 24 -10.78 5.76 5.17
C VAL A 24 -10.71 4.27 4.79
N ALA A 25 -9.51 3.69 4.73
CA ALA A 25 -9.33 2.27 4.44
C ALA A 25 -10.01 1.39 5.51
N ALA A 26 -9.83 1.68 6.80
CA ALA A 26 -10.45 0.98 7.91
C ALA A 26 -11.99 1.06 7.87
N SER A 27 -12.56 2.19 7.44
CA SER A 27 -14.01 2.28 7.21
C SER A 27 -14.50 1.37 6.08
N MET A 28 -13.70 1.21 5.01
CA MET A 28 -14.03 0.28 3.93
C MET A 28 -13.85 -1.18 4.36
N LEU A 29 -12.83 -1.46 5.17
CA LEU A 29 -12.54 -2.80 5.70
C LEU A 29 -13.62 -3.29 6.69
N SER A 30 -14.43 -2.39 7.24
CA SER A 30 -15.52 -2.73 8.16
C SER A 30 -16.91 -2.69 7.50
N ASP A 31 -16.99 -2.30 6.23
CA ASP A 31 -18.23 -2.19 5.46
C ASP A 31 -18.38 -3.41 4.52
N ASP A 32 -19.40 -4.22 4.78
CA ASP A 32 -19.70 -5.46 4.05
C ASP A 32 -20.27 -5.24 2.64
N SER A 33 -20.53 -3.98 2.24
CA SER A 33 -20.93 -3.63 0.88
C SER A 33 -19.76 -3.60 -0.11
N TYR A 34 -18.51 -3.60 0.38
CA TYR A 34 -17.33 -3.72 -0.47
C TYR A 34 -16.86 -5.17 -0.54
N ASP A 35 -16.94 -5.78 -1.73
CA ASP A 35 -16.41 -7.12 -1.98
C ASP A 35 -14.87 -7.14 -2.11
N LEU A 36 -14.28 -6.00 -2.52
CA LEU A 36 -12.84 -5.86 -2.75
C LEU A 36 -12.33 -4.48 -2.30
N VAL A 37 -11.27 -4.47 -1.49
CA VAL A 37 -10.53 -3.25 -1.10
C VAL A 37 -9.10 -3.33 -1.64
N LEU A 38 -8.67 -2.30 -2.38
CA LEU A 38 -7.30 -2.17 -2.89
C LEU A 38 -6.54 -1.14 -2.05
N LEU A 39 -5.50 -1.61 -1.36
CA LEU A 39 -4.58 -0.81 -0.55
C LEU A 39 -3.28 -0.60 -1.33
N ASP A 40 -3.34 0.36 -2.26
CA ASP A 40 -2.23 0.65 -3.16
C ASP A 40 -1.07 1.34 -2.42
N GLU A 41 0.14 0.79 -2.58
CA GLU A 41 1.40 1.25 -1.97
C GLU A 41 1.44 1.27 -0.42
N LEU A 42 0.56 0.51 0.24
CA LEU A 42 0.56 0.39 1.71
C LEU A 42 1.90 -0.13 2.26
N ASN A 43 2.56 -1.04 1.53
CA ASN A 43 3.86 -1.58 1.95
C ASN A 43 4.90 -0.47 2.16
N ILE A 44 4.84 0.61 1.38
CA ILE A 44 5.73 1.76 1.53
C ILE A 44 5.42 2.53 2.81
N ALA A 45 4.14 2.76 3.12
CA ALA A 45 3.73 3.45 4.34
C ALA A 45 4.14 2.66 5.60
N LEU A 46 3.99 1.33 5.57
CA LEU A 46 4.43 0.44 6.64
C LEU A 46 5.96 0.44 6.78
N LYS A 47 6.70 0.32 5.68
CA LYS A 47 8.16 0.29 5.68
C LYS A 47 8.80 1.55 6.29
N TYR A 48 8.13 2.70 6.17
CA TYR A 48 8.61 3.96 6.75
C TYR A 48 8.01 4.28 8.13
N ASP A 49 7.28 3.33 8.73
CA ASP A 49 6.60 3.45 10.03
C ASP A 49 5.68 4.68 10.06
N TYR A 50 4.94 4.93 8.97
CA TYR A 50 3.98 6.03 8.88
C TYR A 50 2.61 5.65 9.45
N ILE A 51 2.32 4.35 9.50
CA ILE A 51 1.14 3.74 10.12
C ILE A 51 1.64 2.58 10.98
N ASP A 52 0.98 2.35 12.10
CA ASP A 52 1.26 1.24 13.00
C ASP A 52 0.91 -0.11 12.37
N LEU A 53 1.88 -1.03 12.33
CA LEU A 53 1.71 -2.34 11.69
C LEU A 53 0.68 -3.20 12.42
N ASP A 54 0.70 -3.23 13.75
CA ASP A 54 -0.20 -4.06 14.54
C ASP A 54 -1.65 -3.65 14.29
N ARG A 55 -1.94 -2.34 14.29
CA ARG A 55 -3.25 -1.80 13.89
C ARG A 55 -3.68 -2.30 12.51
N VAL A 56 -2.78 -2.26 11.53
CA VAL A 56 -3.09 -2.70 10.16
C VAL A 56 -3.43 -4.19 10.12
N LEU A 57 -2.68 -5.02 10.83
CA LEU A 57 -2.93 -6.46 10.90
C LEU A 57 -4.26 -6.77 11.61
N ASP A 58 -4.58 -6.04 12.68
CA ASP A 58 -5.85 -6.18 13.41
C ASP A 58 -7.05 -5.80 12.52
N ASP A 59 -6.99 -4.65 11.85
CA ASP A 59 -8.05 -4.19 10.94
C ASP A 59 -8.26 -5.18 9.77
N LEU A 60 -7.18 -5.72 9.20
CA LEU A 60 -7.25 -6.72 8.13
C LEU A 60 -7.86 -8.04 8.60
N GLN A 61 -7.59 -8.47 9.83
CA GLN A 61 -8.17 -9.70 10.40
C GLN A 61 -9.64 -9.53 10.80
N ALA A 62 -10.06 -8.31 11.16
CA ALA A 62 -11.43 -8.01 11.59
C ALA A 62 -12.42 -7.81 10.43
N ARG A 63 -11.94 -7.76 9.18
CA ARG A 63 -12.77 -7.52 8.00
C ARG A 63 -13.85 -8.61 7.79
N PRO A 64 -14.94 -8.31 7.04
CA PRO A 64 -15.92 -9.32 6.65
C PRO A 64 -15.28 -10.53 5.95
N GLU A 65 -15.75 -11.74 6.26
CA GLU A 65 -15.17 -13.01 5.78
C GLU A 65 -15.07 -13.10 4.25
N MET A 66 -16.06 -12.56 3.54
CA MET A 66 -16.13 -12.59 2.07
C MET A 66 -15.45 -11.40 1.39
N GLN A 67 -14.92 -10.44 2.16
CA GLN A 67 -14.24 -9.28 1.60
C GLN A 67 -12.78 -9.63 1.25
N HIS A 68 -12.41 -9.38 0.00
CA HIS A 68 -11.05 -9.53 -0.49
C HIS A 68 -10.26 -8.24 -0.30
N VAL A 69 -8.97 -8.37 0.05
CA VAL A 69 -8.05 -7.22 0.16
C VAL A 69 -6.84 -7.49 -0.70
N VAL A 70 -6.45 -6.50 -1.50
CA VAL A 70 -5.20 -6.52 -2.27
C VAL A 70 -4.30 -5.43 -1.75
N VAL A 71 -3.10 -5.81 -1.34
CA VAL A 71 -2.05 -4.88 -0.89
C VAL A 71 -0.94 -4.84 -1.93
N THR A 72 -0.48 -3.63 -2.28
CA THR A 72 0.62 -3.44 -3.23
C THR A 72 1.76 -2.62 -2.62
N GLY A 73 2.86 -2.55 -3.36
CA GLY A 73 4.04 -1.78 -3.02
C GLY A 73 5.24 -2.65 -2.67
N ARG A 74 6.41 -2.03 -2.56
CA ARG A 74 7.67 -2.75 -2.34
C ARG A 74 7.97 -2.92 -0.85
N GLY A 75 8.51 -4.08 -0.48
CA GLY A 75 9.00 -4.33 0.87
C GLY A 75 7.89 -4.52 1.90
N ALA A 76 6.94 -5.41 1.59
CA ALA A 76 5.94 -5.85 2.56
C ALA A 76 6.62 -6.38 3.84
N PRO A 77 6.17 -5.98 5.04
CA PRO A 77 6.60 -6.59 6.31
C PRO A 77 6.33 -8.10 6.33
N GLN A 78 7.15 -8.87 7.05
CA GLN A 78 7.02 -10.33 7.08
C GLN A 78 5.68 -10.75 7.70
N GLU A 79 5.23 -10.04 8.71
CA GLU A 79 3.97 -10.27 9.41
C GLU A 79 2.76 -10.11 8.47
N LEU A 80 2.83 -9.16 7.53
CA LEU A 80 1.80 -8.98 6.51
C LEU A 80 1.84 -10.09 5.44
N ILE A 81 3.04 -10.54 5.08
CA ILE A 81 3.24 -11.70 4.18
C ILE A 81 2.67 -12.96 4.83
N ASP A 82 2.92 -13.17 6.12
CA ASP A 82 2.47 -14.34 6.88
C ASP A 82 0.94 -14.34 7.06
N LEU A 83 0.31 -13.16 7.18
CA LEU A 83 -1.14 -13.02 7.22
C LEU A 83 -1.82 -13.28 5.87
N ALA A 84 -1.12 -13.04 4.75
CA ALA A 84 -1.73 -13.06 3.43
C ALA A 84 -1.96 -14.49 2.90
N ASP A 85 -3.16 -14.74 2.36
CA ASP A 85 -3.50 -16.02 1.71
C ASP A 85 -2.74 -16.23 0.39
N THR A 86 -2.35 -15.15 -0.27
CA THR A 86 -1.64 -15.19 -1.56
C THR A 86 -0.64 -14.05 -1.64
N VAL A 87 0.61 -14.39 -1.95
CA VAL A 87 1.70 -13.43 -2.11
C VAL A 87 2.36 -13.66 -3.46
N THR A 88 2.48 -12.58 -4.25
CA THR A 88 3.20 -12.60 -5.53
C THR A 88 4.31 -11.55 -5.48
N GLU A 89 5.54 -11.98 -5.76
CA GLU A 89 6.70 -11.09 -5.88
C GLU A 89 6.99 -10.76 -7.35
N MET A 90 6.94 -9.47 -7.69
CA MET A 90 7.27 -8.97 -9.02
C MET A 90 8.77 -8.68 -9.13
N GLY A 91 9.54 -9.68 -9.57
CA GLY A 91 10.97 -9.52 -9.87
C GLY A 91 11.22 -8.70 -11.15
N VAL A 92 12.09 -7.68 -11.08
CA VAL A 92 12.42 -6.84 -12.25
C VAL A 92 13.45 -7.53 -13.15
N VAL A 93 12.96 -8.30 -14.13
CA VAL A 93 13.83 -8.96 -15.14
C VAL A 93 14.41 -7.96 -16.14
N LYS A 94 13.60 -6.98 -16.58
CA LYS A 94 13.98 -5.90 -17.48
C LYS A 94 13.05 -4.71 -17.24
N HIS A 95 13.53 -3.47 -17.37
CA HIS A 95 12.75 -2.26 -17.20
C HIS A 95 13.13 -1.18 -18.23
N ALA A 96 12.15 -0.60 -18.91
CA ALA A 96 12.36 0.38 -19.98
C ALA A 96 13.20 1.59 -19.53
N PHE A 97 12.88 2.16 -18.37
CA PHE A 97 13.69 3.22 -17.75
C PHE A 97 15.14 2.80 -17.49
N LYS A 98 15.37 1.68 -16.79
CA LYS A 98 16.71 1.23 -16.39
C LYS A 98 17.59 0.83 -17.58
N ASP A 99 17.04 0.08 -18.53
CA ASP A 99 17.83 -0.57 -19.59
C ASP A 99 17.90 0.25 -20.87
N GLN A 100 16.95 1.17 -21.09
CA GLN A 100 16.85 1.94 -22.34
C GLN A 100 16.71 3.45 -22.11
N GLY A 101 16.61 3.92 -20.86
CA GLY A 101 16.43 5.34 -20.55
C GLY A 101 15.07 5.91 -20.98
N ILE A 102 14.10 5.05 -21.30
CA ILE A 102 12.75 5.47 -21.69
C ILE A 102 12.08 6.04 -20.43
N LYS A 103 11.74 7.33 -20.48
CA LYS A 103 11.07 8.03 -19.38
C LYS A 103 9.59 7.66 -19.30
N ALA A 104 8.99 7.98 -18.16
CA ALA A 104 7.56 7.82 -17.93
C ALA A 104 6.73 8.41 -19.07
N GLN A 105 5.76 7.61 -19.53
CA GLN A 105 4.85 7.97 -20.60
C GLN A 105 3.43 7.96 -20.05
N LYS A 106 2.71 9.06 -20.26
CA LYS A 106 1.31 9.17 -19.83
C LYS A 106 0.48 8.00 -20.36
N GLY A 107 -0.24 7.33 -19.46
CA GLY A 107 -1.04 6.15 -19.78
C GLY A 107 -0.30 4.82 -19.59
N VAL A 108 1.01 4.86 -19.32
CA VAL A 108 1.82 3.70 -18.89
C VAL A 108 2.30 3.91 -17.46
N GLU A 109 2.92 5.07 -17.23
CA GLU A 109 3.45 5.52 -15.94
C GLU A 109 2.92 6.93 -15.66
N LEU A 110 2.88 7.32 -14.38
CA LEU A 110 2.46 8.65 -13.92
C LEU A 110 3.66 9.51 -13.53
#